data_AF-A0AA96W9M0-F1
#
_entry.id   AF-A0AA96W9M0-F1
#
_cell.length_a   1.000
_cell.length_b   1.000
_cell.length_c   1.000
_cell.angle_alpha   90.00
_cell.angle_beta   90.00
_cell.angle_gamma   90.00
#
_symmetry.space_group_name_H-M   'P 1'
#
loop_
_entity.id
_entity.type
_entity.pdbx_description
1 polymer ?
#
loop_
_entity_poly.entity_id
_entity_poly.type
_entity_poly.pdbx_seq_one_letter_code
_entity_poly.pdbx_strand_id
1 'polypeptide(L)'
;MAMSTRRGLQAAAAAAGAALLVSTGPASAATGAVQASATVVQANDAFIFVNAAAGERNRIFINPSGSTVTVIDTGASTSAGVGCTPNSDGSVSCPAGTRTILVVAGDQQDTIAQRTGLRASLDAGPGNDTVYAQDATGRQSIAGGEGRDTLLSGSGADVLVGGPGVDLLSGGAGNDILDNVDQAPGDSAQGGDGSDSCTSDSGDQELGCES
;
A
#
# COMPACT_ATOMS: atom_id res chain seq x y z
N MET A 1 -78.11 35.78 -1.93
CA MET A 1 -77.72 35.84 -3.35
C MET A 1 -76.47 34.99 -3.51
N ALA A 2 -76.49 34.03 -4.42
CA ALA A 2 -75.60 32.88 -4.47
C ALA A 2 -74.24 33.16 -5.17
N MET A 3 -73.35 32.17 -5.03
CA MET A 3 -72.16 31.86 -5.84
C MET A 3 -70.91 32.73 -5.66
N SER A 4 -69.82 32.14 -5.18
CA SER A 4 -68.83 31.57 -6.11
C SER A 4 -67.78 30.71 -5.39
N THR A 5 -67.68 29.47 -5.88
CA THR A 5 -66.70 28.42 -5.60
C THR A 5 -65.27 28.80 -6.00
N ARG A 6 -64.28 28.24 -5.29
CA ARG A 6 -63.21 27.42 -5.89
C ARG A 6 -62.51 26.55 -4.84
N ARG A 7 -62.56 25.23 -5.07
CA ARG A 7 -61.78 24.20 -4.39
C ARG A 7 -60.33 24.25 -4.90
N GLY A 8 -59.37 24.21 -3.98
CA GLY A 8 -58.02 23.71 -4.20
C GLY A 8 -57.73 22.69 -3.11
N LEU A 9 -57.53 21.43 -3.50
CA LEU A 9 -57.17 20.30 -2.66
C LEU A 9 -55.66 20.03 -2.84
N GLN A 10 -55.05 19.38 -1.84
CA GLN A 10 -53.67 18.85 -1.74
C GLN A 10 -52.77 19.69 -0.83
N ALA A 11 -51.95 19.12 0.06
CA ALA A 11 -51.83 17.78 0.62
C ALA A 11 -50.98 17.93 1.90
N ALA A 12 -51.17 17.00 2.83
CA ALA A 12 -50.46 16.94 4.11
C ALA A 12 -48.96 16.72 3.96
N ALA A 13 -48.17 17.24 4.91
CA ALA A 13 -47.07 16.51 5.53
C ALA A 13 -46.59 17.25 6.78
N ALA A 14 -46.84 16.67 7.94
CA ALA A 14 -46.12 16.97 9.17
C ALA A 14 -44.72 16.37 9.05
N ALA A 15 -43.68 17.12 9.44
CA ALA A 15 -42.39 16.55 9.78
C ALA A 15 -41.85 17.31 11.00
N ALA A 16 -41.76 16.55 12.09
CA ALA A 16 -41.20 16.97 13.36
C ALA A 16 -39.72 17.33 13.22
N GLY A 17 -39.29 18.36 13.95
CA GLY A 17 -37.88 18.73 14.08
C GLY A 17 -37.09 17.59 14.71
N ALA A 18 -36.09 17.10 13.99
CA ALA A 18 -35.01 16.30 14.55
C ALA A 18 -33.80 17.23 14.76
N ALA A 19 -33.54 17.56 16.03
CA ALA A 19 -32.26 18.12 16.42
C ALA A 19 -31.18 17.07 16.15
N LEU A 20 -30.27 17.37 15.23
CA LEU A 20 -29.13 16.53 14.90
C LEU A 20 -28.12 16.61 16.06
N LEU A 21 -28.22 15.66 16.98
CA LEU A 21 -27.21 15.40 17.99
C LEU A 21 -25.95 14.89 17.29
N VAL A 22 -24.92 15.73 17.20
CA VAL A 22 -23.56 15.27 16.92
C VAL A 22 -23.08 14.52 18.16
N SER A 23 -23.36 13.22 18.22
CA SER A 23 -22.69 12.36 19.19
C SER A 23 -21.25 12.19 18.73
N THR A 24 -20.32 12.75 19.49
CA THR A 24 -18.92 12.34 19.52
C THR A 24 -18.89 10.84 19.83
N GLY A 25 -18.90 10.02 18.78
CA GLY A 25 -18.61 8.61 18.90
C GLY A 25 -17.18 8.46 19.38
N PRO A 26 -16.91 7.51 20.30
CA PRO A 26 -15.54 7.29 20.73
C PRO A 26 -14.73 6.88 19.50
N ALA A 27 -13.51 7.42 19.40
CA ALA A 27 -12.46 6.81 18.59
C ALA A 27 -12.54 5.30 18.84
N SER A 28 -12.80 4.53 17.78
CA SER A 28 -12.79 3.08 17.90
C SER A 28 -11.36 2.72 18.24
N ALA A 29 -11.10 2.52 19.53
CA ALA A 29 -9.92 1.84 19.99
C ALA A 29 -9.84 0.56 19.19
N ALA A 30 -8.81 0.43 18.35
CA ALA A 30 -8.45 -0.83 17.75
C ALA A 30 -8.32 -1.81 18.91
N THR A 31 -9.32 -2.67 19.06
CA THR A 31 -9.30 -3.80 19.98
C THR A 31 -8.03 -4.56 19.67
N GLY A 32 -7.11 -4.61 20.64
CA GLY A 32 -5.78 -5.16 20.49
C GLY A 32 -5.81 -6.47 19.72
N ALA A 33 -5.42 -6.42 18.45
CA ALA A 33 -4.81 -7.56 17.82
C ALA A 33 -3.57 -7.84 18.66
N VAL A 34 -3.40 -9.08 19.11
CA VAL A 34 -2.09 -9.54 19.56
C VAL A 34 -1.21 -9.44 18.32
N GLN A 35 -0.56 -8.29 18.17
CA GLN A 35 0.35 -8.03 17.08
C GLN A 35 1.47 -9.05 17.19
N ALA A 36 1.75 -9.74 16.08
CA ALA A 36 2.82 -10.71 16.06
C ALA A 36 4.12 -9.96 16.38
N SER A 37 4.82 -10.35 17.45
CA SER A 37 6.14 -9.79 17.80
C SER A 37 7.25 -10.22 16.84
N ALA A 38 6.89 -10.85 15.73
CA ALA A 38 7.76 -11.41 14.72
C ALA A 38 7.09 -11.26 13.35
N THR A 39 7.91 -10.97 12.34
CA THR A 39 7.51 -10.99 10.94
C THR A 39 7.23 -12.42 10.53
N VAL A 40 6.01 -12.70 10.08
CA VAL A 40 5.56 -14.05 9.71
C VAL A 40 5.55 -14.20 8.20
N VAL A 41 6.26 -15.22 7.70
CA VAL A 41 6.39 -15.50 6.27
C VAL A 41 5.76 -16.84 5.95
N GLN A 42 4.78 -16.85 5.05
CA GLN A 42 3.98 -18.03 4.70
C GLN A 42 3.80 -18.15 3.19
N ALA A 43 3.48 -19.35 2.70
CA ALA A 43 3.17 -19.57 1.30
C ALA A 43 2.00 -20.55 1.10
N ASN A 44 1.18 -20.29 0.10
CA ASN A 44 0.18 -21.21 -0.45
C ASN A 44 0.45 -21.41 -1.95
N ASP A 45 -0.45 -21.96 -2.76
CA ASP A 45 -0.16 -22.21 -4.19
C ASP A 45 -0.03 -20.93 -5.05
N ALA A 46 -0.57 -19.80 -4.60
CA ALA A 46 -0.61 -18.56 -5.36
C ALA A 46 0.31 -17.46 -4.81
N PHE A 47 0.53 -17.43 -3.50
CA PHE A 47 1.16 -16.30 -2.81
C PHE A 47 2.29 -16.72 -1.88
N ILE A 48 3.27 -15.82 -1.74
CA ILE A 48 4.16 -15.73 -0.58
C ILE A 48 3.72 -14.50 0.20
N PHE A 49 3.22 -14.70 1.42
CA PHE A 49 2.74 -13.64 2.30
C PHE A 49 3.81 -13.30 3.34
N VAL A 50 4.13 -12.03 3.46
CA VAL A 50 5.03 -11.46 4.47
C VAL A 50 4.21 -10.46 5.29
N ASN A 51 3.93 -10.80 6.54
CA ASN A 51 3.28 -9.91 7.48
C ASN A 51 4.30 -9.48 8.52
N ALA A 52 4.67 -8.21 8.51
CA ALA A 52 5.67 -7.67 9.39
C ALA A 52 5.23 -7.63 10.86
N ALA A 53 6.21 -7.48 11.76
CA ALA A 53 5.94 -7.30 13.17
C ALA A 53 5.46 -5.86 13.41
N ALA A 54 4.36 -5.68 14.14
CA ALA A 54 3.91 -4.32 14.43
C ALA A 54 4.62 -3.70 15.62
N GLY A 55 4.66 -2.37 15.63
CA GLY A 55 5.37 -1.55 16.59
C GLY A 55 6.88 -1.49 16.35
N GLU A 56 7.38 -2.19 15.34
CA GLU A 56 8.81 -2.30 15.01
C GLU A 56 9.12 -1.52 13.73
N ARG A 57 10.36 -1.03 13.60
CA ARG A 57 10.86 -0.51 12.32
C ARG A 57 11.40 -1.67 11.49
N ASN A 58 10.53 -2.29 10.72
CA ASN A 58 10.79 -3.46 9.92
C ASN A 58 11.75 -3.15 8.78
N ARG A 59 12.70 -4.06 8.55
CA ARG A 59 13.70 -3.96 7.47
C ARG A 59 13.72 -5.28 6.73
N ILE A 60 12.79 -5.40 5.80
CA ILE A 60 12.42 -6.62 5.11
C ILE A 60 13.23 -6.75 3.82
N PHE A 61 14.01 -7.82 3.71
CA PHE A 61 14.76 -8.16 2.50
C PHE A 61 14.19 -9.42 1.88
N ILE A 62 13.83 -9.34 0.60
CA ILE A 62 13.23 -10.42 -0.18
C ILE A 62 14.15 -10.72 -1.35
N ASN A 63 14.91 -11.81 -1.24
CA ASN A 63 15.97 -12.15 -2.18
C ASN A 63 15.64 -13.46 -2.93
N PRO A 64 15.93 -13.54 -4.24
CA PRO A 64 15.84 -14.80 -4.96
C PRO A 64 16.96 -15.76 -4.52
N SER A 65 16.65 -17.05 -4.41
CA SER A 65 17.60 -18.11 -4.04
C SER A 65 17.26 -19.40 -4.80
N GLY A 66 17.77 -19.52 -6.03
CA GLY A 66 17.46 -20.65 -6.92
C GLY A 66 15.96 -20.75 -7.21
N SER A 67 15.32 -21.86 -6.82
CA SER A 67 13.87 -22.07 -6.94
C SER A 67 13.07 -21.56 -5.74
N THR A 68 13.72 -20.87 -4.81
CA THR A 68 13.12 -20.32 -3.59
C THR A 68 13.28 -18.80 -3.53
N VAL A 69 12.50 -18.18 -2.65
CA VAL A 69 12.70 -16.82 -2.18
C VAL A 69 13.08 -16.90 -0.71
N THR A 70 14.10 -16.16 -0.32
CA THR A 70 14.51 -16.01 1.07
C THR A 70 14.08 -14.64 1.57
N VAL A 71 13.35 -14.62 2.68
CA VAL A 71 12.86 -13.42 3.35
C VAL A 71 13.53 -13.30 4.71
N ILE A 72 14.03 -12.11 5.04
CA ILE A 72 14.51 -11.80 6.38
C ILE A 72 14.08 -10.39 6.75
N ASP A 73 13.61 -10.24 7.97
CA ASP A 73 13.44 -8.97 8.63
C ASP A 73 14.62 -8.76 9.60
N THR A 74 15.29 -7.61 9.49
CA THR A 74 16.36 -7.23 10.43
C THR A 74 15.92 -6.18 11.45
N GLY A 75 14.70 -5.66 11.31
CA GLY A 75 14.01 -4.83 12.28
C GLY A 75 13.33 -5.65 13.38
N ALA A 76 12.82 -6.82 13.02
CA ALA A 76 12.17 -7.76 13.92
C ALA A 76 12.67 -9.21 13.72
N SER A 77 12.26 -10.13 14.59
CA SER A 77 12.50 -11.56 14.35
C SER A 77 11.63 -12.07 13.19
N THR A 78 12.13 -13.01 12.38
CA THR A 78 11.37 -13.61 11.27
C THR A 78 11.00 -15.05 11.59
N SER A 79 9.73 -15.41 11.40
CA SER A 79 9.18 -16.73 11.70
C SER A 79 8.53 -17.35 10.46
N ALA A 80 8.83 -18.63 10.20
CA ALA A 80 8.21 -19.37 9.12
C ALA A 80 6.81 -19.85 9.51
N GLY A 81 5.82 -19.54 8.68
CA GLY A 81 4.50 -20.16 8.71
C GLY A 81 4.37 -21.28 7.70
N VAL A 82 3.12 -21.63 7.35
CA VAL A 82 2.80 -22.72 6.42
C VAL A 82 3.51 -22.50 5.08
N GLY A 83 4.07 -23.57 4.50
CA GLY A 83 4.66 -23.55 3.16
C GLY A 83 6.07 -22.97 3.07
N CYS A 84 6.67 -22.56 4.19
CA CYS A 84 8.03 -22.03 4.25
C CYS A 84 8.87 -22.72 5.33
N THR A 85 10.18 -22.62 5.22
CA THR A 85 11.15 -23.28 6.10
C THR A 85 12.05 -22.23 6.76
N PRO A 86 12.22 -22.25 8.10
CA PRO A 86 13.15 -21.35 8.76
C PRO A 86 14.60 -21.80 8.54
N ASN A 87 15.52 -20.84 8.44
CA ASN A 87 16.95 -21.06 8.28
C ASN A 87 17.69 -20.71 9.60
N SER A 88 18.90 -21.23 9.77
CA SER A 88 19.70 -20.99 10.99
C SER A 88 20.22 -19.56 11.13
N ASP A 89 20.20 -18.78 10.06
CA ASP A 89 20.58 -17.36 10.04
C ASP A 89 19.41 -16.42 10.39
N GLY A 90 18.24 -16.97 10.73
CA GLY A 90 17.04 -16.21 11.06
C GLY A 90 16.18 -15.83 9.86
N SER A 91 16.59 -16.17 8.63
CA SER A 91 15.76 -15.98 7.44
C SER A 91 14.74 -17.12 7.26
N VAL A 92 13.76 -16.89 6.38
CA VAL A 92 12.74 -17.87 6.01
C VAL A 92 12.79 -18.10 4.50
N SER A 93 12.87 -19.36 4.07
CA SER A 93 12.86 -19.77 2.67
C SER A 93 11.49 -20.32 2.25
N CYS A 94 10.92 -19.78 1.19
CA CYS A 94 9.65 -20.22 0.60
C CYS A 94 9.86 -20.65 -0.87
N PRO A 95 9.19 -21.70 -1.37
CA PRO A 95 9.25 -22.05 -2.79
C PRO A 95 8.72 -20.90 -3.66
N ALA A 96 9.52 -20.43 -4.62
CA ALA A 96 9.18 -19.27 -5.46
C ALA A 96 8.03 -19.60 -6.42
N GLY A 97 8.23 -20.56 -7.31
CA GLY A 97 7.27 -20.89 -8.37
C GLY A 97 6.90 -19.66 -9.22
N THR A 98 5.63 -19.55 -9.57
CA THR A 98 5.06 -18.37 -10.26
C THR A 98 4.22 -17.51 -9.31
N ARG A 99 4.51 -17.58 -8.01
CA ARG A 99 3.71 -16.91 -6.98
C ARG A 99 3.83 -15.40 -7.07
N THR A 100 2.85 -14.71 -6.52
CA THR A 100 2.94 -13.27 -6.23
C THR A 100 3.38 -13.08 -4.79
N ILE A 101 4.28 -12.14 -4.54
CA ILE A 101 4.66 -11.75 -3.18
C ILE A 101 3.64 -10.73 -2.68
N LEU A 102 3.14 -10.90 -1.46
CA LEU A 102 2.32 -9.91 -0.77
C LEU A 102 3.03 -9.52 0.52
N VAL A 103 3.36 -8.24 0.67
CA VAL A 103 4.03 -7.69 1.85
C VAL A 103 3.11 -6.66 2.48
N VAL A 104 2.99 -6.74 3.81
CA VAL A 104 2.43 -5.68 4.66
C VAL A 104 3.53 -5.33 5.67
N ALA A 105 4.13 -4.14 5.54
CA ALA A 105 5.24 -3.70 6.41
C ALA A 105 4.73 -3.18 7.76
N GLY A 106 3.51 -2.66 7.80
CA GLY A 106 2.80 -2.43 9.04
C GLY A 106 2.80 -0.97 9.43
N ASP A 107 3.47 -0.63 10.52
CA ASP A 107 3.50 0.72 11.07
C ASP A 107 4.94 1.20 11.24
N GLN A 108 5.10 2.49 11.58
CA GLN A 108 6.41 3.12 11.81
C GLN A 108 7.16 3.35 10.50
N GLN A 109 8.44 3.68 10.58
CA GLN A 109 9.28 3.92 9.42
C GLN A 109 9.99 2.63 9.03
N ASP A 110 9.49 2.01 7.97
CA ASP A 110 9.86 0.70 7.49
C ASP A 110 10.68 0.75 6.20
N THR A 111 11.32 -0.38 5.89
CA THR A 111 12.06 -0.55 4.64
C THR A 111 11.78 -1.92 4.03
N ILE A 112 11.34 -1.93 2.78
CA ILE A 112 11.20 -3.14 1.98
C ILE A 112 12.26 -3.13 0.86
N ALA A 113 13.00 -4.23 0.71
CA ALA A 113 13.90 -4.45 -0.41
C ALA A 113 13.51 -5.73 -1.17
N GLN A 114 12.94 -5.57 -2.36
CA GLN A 114 12.40 -6.64 -3.19
C GLN A 114 13.29 -6.83 -4.43
N ARG A 115 14.01 -7.96 -4.50
CA ARG A 115 15.03 -8.23 -5.56
C ARG A 115 14.72 -9.41 -6.46
N THR A 116 13.48 -9.89 -6.42
CA THR A 116 13.01 -11.06 -7.18
C THR A 116 12.34 -10.61 -8.48
N GLY A 117 12.39 -11.45 -9.52
CA GLY A 117 11.60 -11.25 -10.74
C GLY A 117 10.12 -11.66 -10.62
N LEU A 118 9.62 -11.93 -9.42
CA LEU A 118 8.21 -12.22 -9.20
C LEU A 118 7.40 -10.92 -9.19
N ARG A 119 6.10 -11.05 -9.45
CA ARG A 119 5.16 -9.96 -9.19
C ARG A 119 5.05 -9.75 -7.69
N ALA A 120 4.85 -8.51 -7.25
CA ALA A 120 4.53 -8.25 -5.85
C ALA A 120 3.46 -7.18 -5.68
N SER A 121 2.78 -7.27 -4.54
CA SER A 121 1.99 -6.21 -3.93
C SER A 121 2.66 -5.86 -2.61
N LEU A 122 3.13 -4.62 -2.50
CA LEU A 122 3.90 -4.11 -1.38
C LEU A 122 3.10 -2.96 -0.75
N ASP A 123 2.70 -3.13 0.50
CA ASP A 123 2.02 -2.11 1.31
C ASP A 123 2.96 -1.73 2.45
N ALA A 124 3.46 -0.49 2.45
CA ALA A 124 4.37 -0.01 3.48
C ALA A 124 3.60 0.43 4.73
N GLY A 125 2.52 1.19 4.57
CA GLY A 125 1.58 1.52 5.63
C GLY A 125 1.79 2.93 6.19
N PRO A 126 1.32 3.25 7.41
CA PRO A 126 1.62 4.53 8.04
C PRO A 126 3.09 4.60 8.47
N GLY A 127 3.80 5.63 8.01
CA GLY A 127 5.24 5.65 8.12
C GLY A 127 5.90 6.68 7.24
N ASN A 128 7.21 6.84 7.36
CA ASN A 128 7.97 7.54 6.33
C ASN A 128 8.84 6.49 5.67
N ASP A 129 8.26 5.71 4.78
CA ASP A 129 8.76 4.40 4.41
C ASP A 129 9.67 4.44 3.20
N THR A 130 10.38 3.35 2.98
CA THR A 130 11.20 3.20 1.78
C THR A 130 11.05 1.82 1.16
N VAL A 131 10.63 1.80 -0.10
CA VAL A 131 10.50 0.57 -0.89
C VAL A 131 11.53 0.59 -2.02
N TYR A 132 12.48 -0.35 -1.95
CA TYR A 132 13.48 -0.62 -2.98
C TYR A 132 13.09 -1.85 -3.79
N ALA A 133 12.45 -1.65 -4.93
CA ALA A 133 12.14 -2.68 -5.93
C ALA A 133 12.87 -2.46 -7.27
N GLN A 134 13.91 -1.61 -7.30
CA GLN A 134 14.70 -1.30 -8.51
C GLN A 134 15.33 -2.53 -9.20
N ASP A 135 15.65 -3.58 -8.44
CA ASP A 135 16.20 -4.83 -8.98
C ASP A 135 15.09 -5.83 -9.40
N ALA A 136 13.82 -5.48 -9.20
CA ALA A 136 12.68 -6.29 -9.58
C ALA A 136 12.43 -6.24 -11.09
N THR A 137 11.93 -7.35 -11.64
CA THR A 137 11.59 -7.47 -13.07
C THR A 137 10.17 -7.93 -13.33
N GLY A 138 9.46 -8.34 -12.28
CA GLY A 138 8.03 -8.61 -12.36
C GLY A 138 7.23 -7.31 -12.18
N ARG A 139 5.95 -7.33 -12.55
CA ARG A 139 5.04 -6.21 -12.24
C ARG A 139 4.90 -6.02 -10.73
N GLN A 140 5.17 -4.81 -10.26
CA GLN A 140 5.00 -4.38 -8.87
C GLN A 140 3.75 -3.53 -8.70
N SER A 141 3.07 -3.69 -7.57
CA SER A 141 2.06 -2.77 -7.06
C SER A 141 2.56 -2.30 -5.70
N ILE A 142 2.84 -1.01 -5.57
CA ILE A 142 3.49 -0.44 -4.38
C ILE A 142 2.59 0.68 -3.84
N ALA A 143 2.23 0.60 -2.56
CA ALA A 143 1.56 1.66 -1.83
C ALA A 143 2.48 2.15 -0.70
N GLY A 144 2.71 3.46 -0.64
CA GLY A 144 3.43 4.13 0.45
C GLY A 144 2.57 4.12 1.70
N GLY A 145 1.44 4.84 1.66
CA GLY A 145 0.53 4.94 2.78
C GLY A 145 0.53 6.35 3.32
N GLU A 146 0.47 6.52 4.65
CA GLU A 146 0.52 7.86 5.25
C GLU A 146 1.95 8.23 5.60
N GLY A 147 2.45 9.35 5.06
CA GLY A 147 3.68 10.00 5.49
C GLY A 147 4.57 10.41 4.32
N ARG A 148 5.88 10.46 4.53
CA ARG A 148 6.84 10.82 3.48
C ARG A 148 7.53 9.56 3.00
N ASP A 149 7.06 9.03 1.88
CA ASP A 149 7.48 7.75 1.36
C ASP A 149 8.46 7.90 0.20
N THR A 150 9.27 6.87 0.00
CA THR A 150 10.15 6.74 -1.17
C THR A 150 9.92 5.38 -1.81
N LEU A 151 9.28 5.38 -2.97
CA LEU A 151 8.85 4.21 -3.71
C LEU A 151 9.64 4.11 -5.01
N LEU A 152 10.58 3.16 -5.07
CA LEU A 152 11.47 3.00 -6.21
C LEU A 152 11.23 1.61 -6.83
N SER A 153 10.51 1.58 -7.96
CA SER A 153 10.30 0.34 -8.72
C SER A 153 11.42 0.13 -9.75
N GLY A 154 11.37 -1.04 -10.38
CA GLY A 154 12.42 -1.55 -11.27
C GLY A 154 11.97 -1.60 -12.70
N SER A 155 12.23 -2.73 -13.35
CA SER A 155 11.62 -2.98 -14.66
C SER A 155 10.29 -3.67 -14.48
N GLY A 156 9.32 -3.36 -15.35
CA GLY A 156 8.00 -3.93 -15.19
C GLY A 156 6.96 -3.14 -15.96
N ALA A 157 5.76 -3.14 -15.42
CA ALA A 157 4.71 -2.23 -15.84
C ALA A 157 3.96 -1.99 -14.55
N ASP A 158 4.48 -1.08 -13.76
CA ASP A 158 4.29 -1.04 -12.33
C ASP A 158 3.19 -0.05 -11.97
N VAL A 159 2.68 -0.18 -10.75
CA VAL A 159 1.68 0.75 -10.20
C VAL A 159 2.21 1.23 -8.86
N LEU A 160 2.44 2.52 -8.74
CA LEU A 160 2.93 3.16 -7.53
C LEU A 160 1.89 4.17 -7.06
N VAL A 161 1.52 4.10 -5.78
CA VAL A 161 0.64 5.06 -5.11
C VAL A 161 1.38 5.61 -3.91
N GLY A 162 1.63 6.92 -3.88
CA GLY A 162 2.26 7.58 -2.72
C GLY A 162 1.36 7.48 -1.50
N GLY A 163 0.20 8.10 -1.59
CA GLY A 163 -0.75 8.22 -0.49
C GLY A 163 -0.64 9.62 0.14
N PRO A 164 -1.21 9.83 1.34
CA PRO A 164 -1.13 11.13 1.99
C PRO A 164 0.29 11.49 2.45
N GLY A 165 0.82 12.62 2.00
CA GLY A 165 2.02 13.24 2.54
C GLY A 165 2.89 13.92 1.51
N VAL A 166 4.19 13.60 1.48
CA VAL A 166 5.12 14.21 0.52
C VAL A 166 6.07 13.12 0.06
N ASP A 167 5.81 12.58 -1.12
CA ASP A 167 6.32 11.31 -1.59
C ASP A 167 7.26 11.44 -2.80
N LEU A 168 8.13 10.45 -2.93
CA LEU A 168 9.01 10.26 -4.07
C LEU A 168 8.70 8.93 -4.75
N LEU A 169 8.20 8.99 -5.98
CA LEU A 169 7.87 7.82 -6.79
C LEU A 169 8.79 7.75 -8.01
N SER A 170 9.32 6.56 -8.28
CA SER A 170 10.07 6.24 -9.50
C SER A 170 9.59 4.92 -10.09
N GLY A 171 8.99 4.97 -11.29
CA GLY A 171 8.45 3.81 -12.00
C GLY A 171 9.54 2.89 -12.54
N GLY A 172 10.58 3.48 -13.12
CA GLY A 172 11.75 2.75 -13.61
C GLY A 172 11.64 2.50 -15.11
N ALA A 173 11.70 1.24 -15.54
CA ALA A 173 11.58 0.91 -16.96
C ALA A 173 10.30 0.12 -17.20
N GLY A 174 9.47 0.54 -18.15
CA GLY A 174 8.15 -0.06 -18.28
C GLY A 174 7.13 0.94 -18.78
N ASN A 175 5.87 0.50 -18.81
CA ASN A 175 4.77 1.44 -18.93
C ASN A 175 4.09 1.47 -17.56
N ASP A 176 4.39 2.51 -16.81
CA ASP A 176 4.08 2.59 -15.39
C ASP A 176 2.90 3.54 -15.12
N ILE A 177 2.25 3.33 -13.98
CA ILE A 177 1.18 4.20 -13.47
C ILE A 177 1.62 4.71 -12.11
N LEU A 178 1.76 6.03 -11.97
CA LEU A 178 2.15 6.70 -10.74
C LEU A 178 1.00 7.62 -10.31
N ASP A 179 0.55 7.49 -9.06
CA ASP A 179 -0.55 8.27 -8.48
C ASP A 179 -0.13 8.87 -7.14
N ASN A 180 -0.09 10.20 -7.09
CA ASN A 180 0.16 11.01 -5.90
C ASN A 180 -0.98 12.00 -5.66
N VAL A 181 -2.23 11.60 -5.89
CA VAL A 181 -3.38 12.48 -5.61
C VAL A 181 -3.77 12.37 -4.13
N ASP A 182 -3.41 13.38 -3.34
CA ASP A 182 -3.66 13.43 -1.90
C ASP A 182 -4.12 14.81 -1.38
N GLN A 183 -4.26 15.80 -2.26
CA GLN A 183 -4.57 17.21 -1.98
C GLN A 183 -3.48 17.97 -1.21
N ALA A 184 -2.25 17.48 -1.19
CA ALA A 184 -1.07 18.15 -0.70
C ALA A 184 -0.12 18.50 -1.87
N PRO A 185 0.77 19.49 -1.69
CA PRO A 185 1.84 19.75 -2.63
C PRO A 185 3.16 19.15 -2.14
N GLY A 186 4.05 18.86 -3.08
CA GLY A 186 5.46 18.59 -2.83
C GLY A 186 5.91 17.22 -3.28
N ASP A 187 5.04 16.44 -3.91
CA ASP A 187 5.37 15.12 -4.42
C ASP A 187 6.28 15.21 -5.65
N SER A 188 6.99 14.12 -5.88
CA SER A 188 7.82 13.94 -7.06
C SER A 188 7.54 12.58 -7.68
N ALA A 189 6.98 12.57 -8.89
CA ALA A 189 6.76 11.37 -9.69
C ALA A 189 7.70 11.35 -10.90
N GLN A 190 8.45 10.27 -11.06
CA GLN A 190 9.27 10.01 -12.24
C GLN A 190 8.83 8.70 -12.90
N GLY A 191 8.27 8.76 -14.11
CA GLY A 191 7.88 7.55 -14.86
C GLY A 191 9.10 6.73 -15.23
N GLY A 192 9.95 7.29 -16.10
CA GLY A 192 11.24 6.71 -16.45
C GLY A 192 11.32 6.33 -17.92
N ASP A 193 11.77 5.12 -18.22
CA ASP A 193 11.88 4.61 -19.58
C ASP A 193 10.58 3.92 -20.00
N GLY A 194 9.80 4.53 -20.90
CA GLY A 194 8.68 3.89 -21.56
C GLY A 194 7.53 4.84 -21.84
N SER A 195 6.30 4.39 -21.64
CA SER A 195 5.11 5.24 -21.78
C SER A 195 4.37 5.22 -20.45
N ASP A 196 4.54 6.28 -19.69
CA ASP A 196 4.14 6.37 -18.30
C ASP A 196 2.97 7.32 -18.10
N SER A 197 2.10 6.97 -17.16
CA SER A 197 0.94 7.76 -16.76
C SER A 197 1.11 8.21 -15.33
N CYS A 198 1.37 9.50 -15.13
CA CYS A 198 1.46 10.12 -13.82
C CYS A 198 0.20 10.95 -13.54
N THR A 199 -0.33 10.86 -12.33
CA THR A 199 -1.40 11.72 -11.84
C THR A 199 -0.97 12.32 -10.50
N SER A 200 -0.82 13.64 -10.46
CA SER A 200 -0.41 14.39 -9.26
C SER A 200 -1.26 15.64 -9.08
N ASP A 201 -1.18 16.26 -7.90
CA ASP A 201 -1.89 17.48 -7.56
C ASP A 201 -1.10 18.75 -7.95
N SER A 202 -1.72 19.91 -7.66
CA SER A 202 -1.09 21.20 -7.92
C SER A 202 0.06 21.45 -6.94
N GLY A 203 1.28 21.58 -7.45
CA GLY A 203 2.46 21.84 -6.64
C GLY A 203 3.51 20.74 -6.72
N ASP A 204 3.15 19.62 -7.34
CA ASP A 204 4.02 18.45 -7.48
C ASP A 204 4.91 18.55 -8.72
N GLN A 205 5.88 17.64 -8.78
CA GLN A 205 6.83 17.54 -9.87
C GLN A 205 6.63 16.22 -10.60
N GLU A 206 6.43 16.29 -11.92
CA GLU A 206 6.33 15.14 -12.81
C GLU A 206 7.48 15.17 -13.83
N LEU A 207 8.20 14.06 -13.98
CA LEU A 207 9.32 13.91 -14.91
C LEU A 207 9.23 12.60 -15.69
N GLY A 208 9.33 12.66 -17.02
CA GLY A 208 9.21 11.45 -17.86
C GLY A 208 7.85 10.80 -17.72
N CYS A 209 6.80 11.61 -17.84
CA CYS A 209 5.40 11.18 -17.83
C CYS A 209 4.81 11.62 -19.19
N GLU A 210 4.25 10.69 -19.96
CA GLU A 210 3.85 10.90 -21.36
C GLU A 210 2.34 11.03 -21.58
N SER A 211 1.58 11.40 -20.53
CA SER A 211 0.12 11.56 -20.55
C SER A 211 -0.46 12.14 -21.85
#